data_AF-A0A243P8Q9-F1
#
_entry.id   AF-A0A243P8Q9-F1
#
_cell.length_a   1.000
_cell.length_b   1.000
_cell.length_c   1.000
_cell.angle_alpha   90.00
_cell.angle_beta   90.00
_cell.angle_gamma   90.00
#
_symmetry.space_group_name_H-M   'P 1'
#
loop_
_entity.id
_entity.type
_entity.pdbx_description
1 polymer ?
#
loop_
_entity_poly.entity_id
_entity_poly.type
_entity_poly.pdbx_seq_one_letter_code
_entity_poly.pdbx_strand_id
1 'polypeptide(L)'
;MPSQRSVRSLRDRRYTVAPEYCGLAERCFIARFRGDWLGRSATRTGAVAINRAHAAIERARRSLAQAQADLDLAITRGRES
;
A
#
# COMPACT_ATOMS: atom_id res chain seq x y z
N MET A 1 -29.37 2.07 -8.97
CA MET A 1 -27.93 1.73 -9.13
C MET A 1 -27.41 1.22 -7.79
N PRO A 2 -27.11 -0.08 -7.61
CA PRO A 2 -26.64 -0.56 -6.32
C PRO A 2 -25.19 -0.09 -6.12
N SER A 3 -24.97 0.66 -5.05
CA SER A 3 -23.67 1.20 -4.64
C SER A 3 -22.64 0.09 -4.53
N GLN A 4 -21.66 0.05 -5.45
CA GLN A 4 -20.50 -0.84 -5.38
C GLN A 4 -19.70 -0.52 -4.12
N ARG A 5 -19.94 -1.28 -3.05
CA ARG A 5 -19.25 -1.10 -1.76
C ARG A 5 -17.76 -1.42 -1.94
N SER A 6 -16.96 -0.37 -2.06
CA SER A 6 -15.50 -0.45 -1.84
C SER A 6 -15.27 -1.07 -0.47
N VAL A 7 -14.69 -2.26 -0.44
CA VAL A 7 -14.40 -2.92 0.83
C VAL A 7 -13.03 -2.48 1.28
N ARG A 8 -13.01 -1.60 2.29
CA ARG A 8 -11.79 -1.18 2.98
C ARG A 8 -11.11 -2.40 3.58
N SER A 9 -9.78 -2.46 3.50
CA SER A 9 -9.01 -3.43 4.27
C SER A 9 -9.33 -3.26 5.76
N LEU A 10 -9.67 -4.36 6.45
CA LEU A 10 -10.02 -4.38 7.89
C LEU A 10 -8.91 -3.78 8.78
N ARG A 11 -7.65 -3.75 8.30
CA ARG A 11 -6.50 -3.29 9.09
C ARG A 11 -5.99 -1.89 8.73
N ASP A 12 -6.29 -1.36 7.54
CA ASP A 12 -5.84 -0.02 7.15
C ASP A 12 -6.80 0.60 6.13
N ARG A 13 -7.52 1.65 6.57
CA ARG A 13 -8.55 2.35 5.79
C ARG A 13 -8.00 3.09 4.57
N ARG A 14 -6.69 3.31 4.50
CA ARG A 14 -6.04 3.93 3.32
C ARG A 14 -6.03 2.99 2.12
N TYR A 15 -6.14 1.68 2.34
CA TYR A 15 -6.17 0.71 1.27
C TYR A 15 -7.60 0.34 0.90
N THR A 16 -7.89 0.37 -0.40
CA THR A 16 -9.19 -0.03 -0.94
C THR A 16 -9.01 -1.02 -2.08
N VAL A 17 -9.99 -1.91 -2.25
CA VAL A 17 -10.15 -2.76 -3.43
C VAL A 17 -11.56 -2.58 -3.96
N ALA A 18 -11.67 -2.25 -5.24
CA ALA A 18 -12.95 -2.07 -5.92
C ALA A 18 -12.95 -2.80 -7.28
N PRO A 19 -14.08 -3.42 -7.67
CA PRO A 19 -14.25 -3.95 -9.02
C PRO A 19 -14.52 -2.80 -10.00
N GLU A 20 -13.79 -2.75 -11.10
CA GLU A 20 -13.92 -1.71 -12.14
C GLU A 20 -13.89 -2.30 -13.54
N TYR A 21 -14.43 -1.53 -14.48
CA TYR A 21 -14.37 -1.84 -15.90
C TYR A 21 -13.08 -1.27 -16.48
N CYS A 22 -12.20 -2.16 -16.91
CA CYS A 22 -10.82 -1.82 -17.27
C CYS A 22 -10.60 -1.90 -18.80
N GLY A 23 -11.67 -1.75 -19.58
CA GLY A 23 -11.67 -1.98 -21.04
C GLY A 23 -11.56 -3.44 -21.46
N LEU A 24 -11.66 -4.39 -20.51
CA LEU A 24 -11.64 -5.84 -20.76
C LEU A 24 -13.06 -6.41 -20.71
N ALA A 25 -13.24 -7.60 -21.31
CA ALA A 25 -14.52 -8.32 -21.30
C ALA A 25 -15.01 -8.60 -19.87
N GLU A 26 -14.08 -8.86 -18.94
CA GLU A 26 -14.36 -9.11 -17.53
C GLU A 26 -13.97 -7.93 -16.64
N ARG A 27 -14.72 -7.76 -15.54
CA ARG A 27 -14.41 -6.77 -14.49
C ARG A 27 -13.11 -7.12 -13.81
N CYS A 28 -12.24 -6.13 -13.61
CA CYS A 28 -10.99 -6.31 -12.88
C CYS A 28 -11.07 -5.66 -11.49
N PHE A 29 -10.29 -6.14 -10.53
CA PHE A 29 -10.22 -5.56 -9.19
C PHE A 29 -9.00 -4.63 -9.11
N ILE A 30 -9.25 -3.36 -8.79
CA ILE A 30 -8.21 -2.34 -8.65
C ILE A 30 -7.84 -2.19 -7.18
N ALA A 31 -6.54 -2.27 -6.92
CA ALA A 31 -5.90 -2.01 -5.64
C ALA A 31 -5.49 -0.54 -5.57
N ARG A 32 -5.86 0.17 -4.50
CA ARG A 32 -5.49 1.57 -4.28
C ARG A 32 -4.96 1.84 -2.88
N PHE A 33 -4.10 2.84 -2.78
CA PHE A 33 -3.64 3.44 -1.53
C PHE A 33 -3.94 4.94 -1.55
N ARG A 34 -4.72 5.44 -0.58
CA ARG A 34 -5.17 6.83 -0.49
C ARG A 34 -5.89 7.38 -1.75
N GLY A 35 -6.41 6.48 -2.58
CA GLY A 35 -7.07 6.84 -3.86
C GLY A 35 -6.15 6.63 -5.07
N ASP A 36 -4.85 6.50 -4.88
CA ASP A 36 -3.88 6.30 -5.95
C ASP A 36 -3.88 4.85 -6.43
N TRP A 37 -3.77 4.66 -7.75
CA TRP A 37 -3.68 3.34 -8.38
C TRP A 37 -2.38 2.65 -7.95
N LEU A 38 -2.49 1.46 -7.33
CA LEU A 38 -1.34 0.58 -7.08
C LEU A 38 -1.19 -0.56 -8.10
N GLY A 39 -2.31 -1.18 -8.48
CA GLY A 39 -2.30 -2.27 -9.45
C GLY A 39 -3.69 -2.83 -9.71
N ARG A 40 -3.77 -3.75 -10.68
CA ARG A 40 -5.00 -4.48 -11.01
C ARG A 40 -4.79 -5.98 -10.93
N SER A 41 -5.86 -6.71 -10.66
CA SER A 41 -5.89 -8.17 -10.75
C SER A 41 -7.24 -8.64 -11.26
N ALA A 42 -7.29 -9.79 -11.93
CA ALA A 42 -8.55 -10.44 -12.30
C ALA A 42 -9.36 -10.87 -11.06
N THR A 43 -8.71 -11.07 -9.92
CA THR A 43 -9.35 -11.54 -8.68
C THR A 43 -9.23 -10.51 -7.56
N ARG A 44 -10.25 -10.48 -6.69
CA ARG A 44 -10.23 -9.64 -5.50
C ARG A 44 -9.08 -10.00 -4.56
N THR A 45 -8.77 -11.30 -4.44
CA THR A 45 -7.66 -11.80 -3.62
C THR A 45 -6.31 -11.33 -4.15
N GLY A 46 -6.11 -11.33 -5.48
CA GLY A 46 -4.91 -10.77 -6.11
C GLY A 46 -4.76 -9.26 -5.84
N ALA A 47 -5.84 -8.48 -5.98
CA ALA A 47 -5.82 -7.06 -5.65
C ALA A 47 -5.53 -6.80 -4.15
N VAL A 48 -6.04 -7.65 -3.25
CA VAL A 48 -5.69 -7.59 -1.82
C VAL A 48 -4.21 -7.93 -1.59
N ALA A 49 -3.64 -8.89 -2.32
CA ALA A 49 -2.23 -9.22 -2.24
C ALA A 49 -1.33 -8.04 -2.66
N ILE A 50 -1.73 -7.29 -3.71
CA ILE A 50 -1.05 -6.05 -4.12
C ILE A 50 -1.03 -5.03 -2.98
N ASN A 51 -2.18 -4.78 -2.33
CA ASN A 51 -2.24 -3.88 -1.17
C ASN A 51 -1.34 -4.34 -0.01
N ARG A 52 -1.27 -5.66 0.25
CA ARG A 52 -0.40 -6.22 1.29
C ARG A 52 1.08 -6.04 0.96
N ALA A 53 1.47 -6.26 -0.29
CA ALA A 53 2.84 -6.08 -0.76
C ALA A 53 3.26 -4.60 -0.61
N HIS A 54 2.43 -3.66 -1.07
CA HIS A 54 2.67 -2.23 -0.89
C HIS A 54 2.83 -1.86 0.59
N ALA A 55 1.95 -2.36 1.47
CA ALA A 55 2.05 -2.10 2.90
C ALA A 55 3.33 -2.67 3.54
N ALA A 56 3.89 -3.76 3.03
CA ALA A 56 5.16 -4.32 3.50
C ALA A 56 6.35 -3.45 3.05
N ILE A 57 6.35 -3.02 1.79
CA ILE A 57 7.38 -2.12 1.24
C ILE A 57 7.41 -0.80 2.01
N GLU A 58 6.26 -0.18 2.26
CA GLU A 58 6.16 1.08 3.01
C GLU A 58 6.65 0.95 4.45
N ARG A 59 6.42 -0.21 5.09
CA ARG A 59 6.99 -0.49 6.41
C ARG A 59 8.51 -0.60 6.35
N ALA A 60 9.05 -1.36 5.39
CA ALA A 60 10.49 -1.51 5.21
C ALA A 60 11.18 -0.16 4.95
N ARG A 61 10.59 0.69 4.09
CA ARG A 61 11.10 2.04 3.81
C ARG A 61 11.21 2.90 5.07
N ARG A 62 10.18 2.89 5.91
CA ARG A 62 10.19 3.65 7.19
C ARG A 62 11.23 3.11 8.16
N SER A 63 11.34 1.78 8.28
CA SER A 63 12.36 1.16 9.13
C SER A 63 13.77 1.52 8.68
N LEU A 64 14.02 1.52 7.37
CA LEU A 64 15.32 1.92 6.82
C LEU A 64 15.61 3.40 7.09
N ALA A 65 14.63 4.29 6.87
CA ALA A 65 14.78 5.71 7.16
C ALA A 65 15.06 5.98 8.65
N GLN A 66 14.40 5.25 9.54
CA GLN A 66 14.67 5.34 10.98
C GLN A 66 16.09 4.87 11.32
N ALA A 67 16.51 3.71 10.80
CA ALA A 67 17.85 3.20 11.04
C ALA A 67 18.95 4.16 10.55
N GLN A 68 18.71 4.84 9.41
CA GLN A 68 19.62 5.86 8.92
C GLN A 68 19.68 7.07 9.85
N ALA A 69 18.53 7.57 10.32
CA ALA A 69 18.49 8.70 11.26
C ALA A 69 19.18 8.37 12.60
N ASP A 70 19.01 7.14 13.10
CA ASP A 70 19.67 6.67 14.32
C ASP A 70 21.20 6.61 14.14
N LEU A 71 21.67 6.16 12.97
CA LEU A 71 23.08 6.15 12.61
C LEU A 71 23.66 7.57 12.54
N ASP A 72 22.99 8.49 11.87
CA ASP A 72 23.43 9.88 11.74
C ASP A 72 23.54 10.57 13.10
N LEU A 73 22.58 10.30 14.00
CA LEU A 73 22.60 10.80 15.37
C LEU A 73 23.78 10.23 16.17
N ALA A 74 24.06 8.93 16.04
CA ALA A 74 25.18 8.29 16.71
C ALA A 74 26.52 8.87 16.24
N ILE A 75 26.67 9.10 14.93
CA ILE A 75 27.86 9.75 14.35
C ILE A 75 28.03 11.17 14.89
N THR A 76 26.96 11.94 14.98
CA THR A 76 27.00 13.33 15.49
C THR A 76 27.45 13.36 16.94
N ARG A 77 26.87 12.53 17.81
CA ARG A 77 27.26 12.43 19.22
C ARG A 77 28.72 11.98 19.42
N GLY A 78 29.18 11.04 18.59
CA GLY A 78 30.56 10.56 18.64
C GLY A 78 31.60 11.60 18.21
N ARG A 79 31.21 12.65 17.48
CA ARG A 79 32.08 13.78 17.10
C ARG A 79 32.15 14.87 18.17
N GLU A 80 31.18 14.91 19.09
CA GLU A 80 31.10 15.88 20.18
C GLU A 80 31.79 15.42 21.47
N SER A 81 32.24 14.15 21.52
CA SER A 81 33.00 13.54 22.62
C SER A 81 34.49 13.52 22.34
#